data_AF-A0A961Z0D0-F1
#
_entry.id   AF-A0A961Z0D0-F1
#
_cell.length_a   1.000
_cell.length_b   1.000
_cell.length_c   1.000
_cell.angle_alpha   90.00
_cell.angle_beta   90.00
_cell.angle_gamma   90.00
#
_symmetry.space_group_name_H-M   'P 1'
#
loop_
_entity.id
_entity.type
_entity.pdbx_description
1 polymer ?
#
loop_
_entity_poly.entity_id
_entity_poly.type
_entity_poly.pdbx_seq_one_letter_code
_entity_poly.pdbx_strand_id
1 'polypeptide(L)'
;MTARMHEVELLELLCKHEVLRLRGYSFAIGPKGGVVIDRWGHVRGMWRYKNDRFSWTPASHTSSVHWSEDAEAAVRYTLVALTVG
;
A
#
# COMPACT_ATOMS: atom_id res chain seq x y z
N MET A 1 -18.87 -6.78 -2.78
CA MET A 1 -18.08 -6.24 -1.65
C MET A 1 -17.33 -5.03 -2.16
N THR A 2 -17.27 -3.95 -1.39
CA THR A 2 -16.79 -2.65 -1.89
C THR A 2 -15.26 -2.59 -1.86
N ALA A 3 -14.64 -1.87 -2.79
CA ALA A 3 -13.18 -1.67 -2.84
C ALA A 3 -12.57 -1.24 -1.49
N ARG A 4 -13.35 -0.49 -0.70
CA ARG A 4 -12.99 -0.05 0.65
C ARG A 4 -12.70 -1.21 1.62
N MET A 5 -13.39 -2.34 1.53
CA MET A 5 -13.14 -3.48 2.42
C MET A 5 -11.75 -4.08 2.17
N HIS A 6 -11.39 -4.29 0.91
CA HIS A 6 -10.06 -4.79 0.51
C HIS A 6 -8.94 -3.80 0.86
N GLU A 7 -9.19 -2.50 0.73
CA GLU A 7 -8.22 -1.48 1.14
C GLU A 7 -8.02 -1.42 2.66
N VAL A 8 -9.09 -1.61 3.45
CA VAL A 8 -9.00 -1.73 4.92
C VAL A 8 -8.24 -2.99 5.31
N GLU A 9 -8.53 -4.12 4.68
CA GLU A 9 -7.81 -5.38 4.91
C GLU A 9 -6.30 -5.20 4.65
N LEU A 10 -5.92 -4.60 3.52
CA LEU A 10 -4.51 -4.31 3.21
C LEU A 10 -3.88 -3.39 4.26
N LEU A 11 -4.59 -2.33 4.69
CA LEU A 11 -4.10 -1.43 5.74
C LEU A 11 -3.84 -2.18 7.04
N GLU A 12 -4.77 -3.03 7.49
CA GLU A 12 -4.64 -3.81 8.70
C GLU A 12 -3.44 -4.76 8.63
N LEU A 13 -3.24 -5.43 7.49
CA LEU A 13 -2.09 -6.31 7.28
C LEU A 13 -0.77 -5.54 7.32
N LEU A 14 -0.67 -4.39 6.65
CA LEU A 14 0.54 -3.54 6.69
C LEU A 14 0.86 -3.08 8.12
N CYS A 15 -0.17 -2.70 8.90
CA CYS A 15 -0.02 -2.27 10.29
C CYS A 15 0.49 -3.36 11.24
N LYS A 16 0.32 -4.65 10.90
CA LYS A 16 0.88 -5.77 11.69
C LYS A 16 2.41 -5.89 11.56
N HIS A 17 3.03 -5.26 10.56
CA HIS A 17 4.48 -5.28 10.38
C HIS A 17 5.17 -4.16 11.16
N GLU A 18 5.42 -4.39 12.46
CA GLU A 18 6.06 -3.42 13.37
C GLU A 18 7.41 -2.91 12.85
N VAL A 19 8.18 -3.76 12.15
CA VAL A 19 9.45 -3.38 11.52
C VAL A 19 9.32 -2.19 10.56
N LEU A 20 8.19 -2.05 9.86
CA LEU A 20 7.96 -0.90 8.98
C LEU A 20 7.72 0.38 9.79
N ARG A 21 6.95 0.28 10.88
CA ARG A 21 6.73 1.42 11.79
C ARG A 21 8.04 1.91 12.41
N LEU A 22 8.89 0.99 12.87
CA LEU A 22 10.21 1.32 13.42
C LEU A 22 11.13 2.00 12.39
N ARG A 23 10.95 1.71 11.10
CA ARG A 23 11.67 2.36 9.99
C ARG A 23 11.04 3.68 9.52
N GLY A 24 10.03 4.17 10.25
CA GLY A 24 9.38 5.45 9.99
C GLY A 24 8.22 5.40 9.00
N TYR A 25 7.75 4.21 8.63
CA TYR A 25 6.61 4.08 7.73
C TYR A 25 5.29 4.29 8.46
N SER A 26 4.36 4.93 7.77
CA SER A 26 2.96 5.05 8.19
C SER A 26 2.03 4.70 7.01
N PHE A 27 0.83 4.24 7.35
CA PHE A 27 -0.16 3.74 6.40
C PHE A 27 -1.52 4.36 6.72
N ALA A 28 -2.24 4.81 5.70
CA ALA A 28 -3.58 5.39 5.89
C ALA A 28 -4.46 5.18 4.66
N ILE A 29 -5.78 5.20 4.85
CA ILE A 29 -6.72 5.30 3.72
C ILE A 29 -6.78 6.76 3.26
N GLY A 30 -6.54 6.98 1.97
CA GLY A 30 -6.66 8.30 1.35
C GLY A 30 -8.11 8.79 1.29
N PRO A 31 -8.34 10.11 1.17
CA PRO A 31 -9.69 10.70 1.12
C PRO A 31 -10.52 10.25 -0.10
N LYS A 32 -9.85 9.77 -1.16
CA LYS A 32 -10.48 9.21 -2.36
C LYS A 32 -10.38 7.68 -2.42
N GLY A 33 -10.12 7.04 -1.29
CA GLY A 33 -9.76 5.62 -1.21
C GLY A 33 -8.27 5.38 -1.49
N GLY A 34 -7.90 4.11 -1.48
CA GLY A 34 -6.53 3.63 -1.60
C GLY A 34 -5.75 3.69 -0.29
N VAL A 35 -4.78 2.80 -0.14
CA VAL A 35 -3.85 2.76 0.99
C VAL A 35 -2.61 3.57 0.62
N VAL A 36 -2.44 4.73 1.24
CA VAL A 36 -1.25 5.57 1.10
C VAL A 36 -0.17 5.05 2.01
N ILE A 37 1.04 4.91 1.45
CA ILE A 37 2.25 4.56 2.17
C ILE A 37 3.14 5.78 2.25
N ASP A 38 3.46 6.19 3.47
CA ASP A 38 4.30 7.33 3.79
C ASP A 38 5.54 6.88 4.58
N ARG A 39 6.64 7.61 4.44
CA ARG A 39 7.80 7.49 5.32
C ARG A 39 8.25 8.89 5.74
N TRP A 40 8.17 9.18 7.05
CA TRP A 40 8.54 10.48 7.61
C TRP A 40 7.91 11.71 6.92
N GLY A 41 6.64 11.62 6.52
CA GLY A 41 5.93 12.70 5.84
C GLY A 41 6.18 12.78 4.34
N HIS A 42 6.95 11.84 3.78
CA HIS A 42 7.10 11.66 2.34
C HIS A 42 6.33 10.45 1.83
N VAL A 43 5.30 10.71 1.01
CA VAL A 43 4.54 9.67 0.32
C VAL A 43 5.49 8.86 -0.56
N ARG A 44 5.49 7.53 -0.38
CA ARG A 44 6.28 6.58 -1.16
C ARG A 44 5.48 5.96 -2.28
N GLY A 45 4.17 5.82 -2.08
CA GLY A 45 3.23 5.37 -3.09
C GLY A 45 1.88 5.05 -2.49
N MET A 46 1.01 4.50 -3.32
CA MET A 46 -0.36 4.18 -2.95
C MET A 46 -0.80 2.88 -3.62
N TRP A 47 -1.48 2.05 -2.85
CA TRP A 47 -2.27 0.93 -3.35
C TRP A 47 -3.71 1.36 -3.59
N ARG A 48 -4.35 0.84 -4.63
CA ARG A 48 -5.79 0.96 -4.86
C ARG A 48 -6.37 -0.38 -5.23
N TYR A 49 -7.60 -0.66 -4.82
CA TYR A 49 -8.32 -1.86 -5.26
C TYR A 49 -9.32 -1.52 -6.36
N LYS A 50 -9.17 -2.14 -7.53
CA LYS A 50 -10.09 -1.98 -8.68
C LYS A 50 -10.03 -3.19 -9.60
N ASN A 51 -11.19 -3.61 -10.12
CA ASN A 51 -11.33 -4.75 -11.02
C ASN A 51 -10.68 -6.02 -10.42
N ASP A 52 -11.05 -6.31 -9.17
CA ASP A 52 -10.62 -7.50 -8.41
C ASP A 52 -9.11 -7.68 -8.24
N ARG A 53 -8.38 -6.57 -8.15
CA ARG A 53 -6.95 -6.56 -7.88
C ARG A 53 -6.49 -5.27 -7.21
N PHE A 54 -5.38 -5.37 -6.52
CA PHE A 54 -4.61 -4.24 -6.03
C PHE A 54 -3.67 -3.74 -7.12
N SER A 55 -3.53 -2.41 -7.24
CA SER A 55 -2.58 -1.75 -8.13
C SER A 55 -1.71 -0.78 -7.35
N TRP A 56 -0.38 -0.92 -7.48
CA TRP A 56 0.60 -0.07 -6.82
C TRP A 56 1.07 1.05 -7.74
N THR A 57 0.98 2.28 -7.25
CA THR A 57 1.52 3.47 -7.90
C THR A 57 2.56 4.12 -6.99
N PRO A 58 3.87 4.07 -7.34
CA PRO A 58 4.90 4.82 -6.64
C PRO A 58 4.63 6.33 -6.71
N ALA A 59 5.07 7.09 -5.71
CA ALA A 59 4.90 8.55 -5.69
C ALA A 59 5.59 9.27 -6.88
N SER A 60 6.62 8.65 -7.46
CA SER A 60 7.34 9.16 -8.64
C SER A 60 6.64 8.84 -9.97
N HIS A 61 5.50 8.15 -9.96
CA HIS A 61 4.82 7.67 -11.15
C HIS A 61 3.37 8.17 -11.20
N THR A 62 2.88 8.43 -12.41
CA THR A 62 1.49 8.81 -12.65
C THR A 62 0.57 7.60 -12.89
N SER A 63 1.17 6.42 -13.15
CA SER A 63 0.48 5.17 -13.43
C SER A 63 0.96 4.04 -12.52
N SER A 64 0.12 3.01 -12.38
CA SER A 64 0.48 1.82 -11.62
C SER A 64 1.56 1.02 -12.35
N VAL A 65 2.54 0.55 -11.57
CA VAL A 65 3.69 -0.21 -12.08
C VAL A 65 3.65 -1.68 -11.67
N HIS A 66 2.77 -2.02 -10.73
CA HIS A 66 2.62 -3.38 -10.23
C HIS A 66 1.18 -3.68 -9.83
N TRP A 67 0.79 -4.95 -9.89
CA TRP A 67 -0.54 -5.45 -9.54
C TRP A 67 -0.44 -6.71 -8.69
N SER A 68 -1.39 -6.88 -7.78
CA SER A 68 -1.50 -8.05 -6.91
C SER A 68 -2.95 -8.50 -6.82
N GLU A 69 -3.17 -9.81 -6.76
CA GLU A 69 -4.52 -10.40 -6.75
C GLU A 69 -5.18 -10.30 -5.37
N ASP A 70 -4.37 -10.28 -4.30
CA ASP A 70 -4.84 -10.22 -2.92
C ASP A 70 -3.98 -9.28 -2.06
N ALA A 71 -4.47 -9.02 -0.84
CA ALA A 71 -3.86 -8.10 0.09
C ALA A 71 -2.51 -8.61 0.61
N GLU A 72 -2.35 -9.93 0.79
CA GLU A 72 -1.09 -10.51 1.26
C GLU A 72 0.03 -10.36 0.23
N ALA A 73 -0.27 -10.57 -1.05
CA ALA A 73 0.64 -10.35 -2.17
C ALA A 73 1.05 -8.88 -2.26
N ALA A 74 0.11 -7.96 -2.06
CA ALA A 74 0.40 -6.53 -1.99
C ALA A 74 1.33 -6.18 -0.82
N VAL A 75 1.16 -6.80 0.35
CA VAL A 75 2.08 -6.65 1.49
C VAL A 75 3.47 -7.19 1.16
N ARG A 76 3.59 -8.41 0.61
CA ARG A 76 4.88 -8.99 0.23
C ARG A 76 5.62 -8.10 -0.75
N TYR A 77 4.95 -7.61 -1.79
CA TYR A 77 5.53 -6.66 -2.72
C TYR A 77 5.98 -5.37 -2.00
N THR A 78 5.14 -4.83 -1.11
CA THR A 78 5.46 -3.61 -0.34
C THR A 78 6.73 -3.78 0.48
N LEU A 79 6.89 -4.90 1.19
CA LEU A 79 8.10 -5.20 1.96
C LEU A 79 9.36 -5.23 1.06
N VAL A 80 9.25 -5.83 -0.13
CA VAL A 80 10.36 -5.84 -1.09
C VAL A 80 10.62 -4.44 -1.65
N ALA A 81 9.60 -3.76 -2.17
CA ALA A 81 9.74 -2.45 -2.81
C ALA A 81 10.28 -1.36 -1.87
N LEU A 82 10.03 -1.47 -0.56
CA LEU A 82 10.46 -0.49 0.44
C LEU A 82 11.79 -0.84 1.12
N THR A 83 12.31 -2.06 0.96
CA THR A 83 13.59 -2.46 1.58
C THR A 83 14.81 -2.09 0.72
N VAL A 84 14.62 -1.79 -0.57
CA VAL A 84 15.69 -1.45 -1.53
C VAL A 84 15.97 0.07 -1.57
N GLY A 85 15.64 0.84 -0.52
CA GLY A 85 15.86 2.30 -0.50
C GLY A 85 16.04 2.92 0.88
#